data_AF-A0A6N8VJW1-F1
#
_entry.id   AF-A0A6N8VJW1-F1
#
_cell.length_a   1.000
_cell.length_b   1.000
_cell.length_c   1.000
_cell.angle_alpha   90.00
_cell.angle_beta   90.00
_cell.angle_gamma   90.00
#
_symmetry.space_group_name_H-M   'P 1'
#
loop_
_entity.id
_entity.type
_entity.pdbx_description
1 polymer ?
#
loop_
_entity_poly.entity_id
_entity_poly.type
_entity_poly.pdbx_seq_one_letter_code
_entity_poly.pdbx_strand_id
1 'polypeptide(L)'
;MSRRLALSCCLSLIAASWACAPESADDAQAATPAAEPGLDLEAVAGMLVARMDLQPGERVLLVGQGWGRWDALVPLLREGVAAAGGVDLGAVDVHGAVLEGTAPTGFADGLASGPDGWAEALGGVDVAVKLPGAVPDPAVPTDVYRVLQDVLRGGQGRTVHFHWAGKTSFEMEELPLDALADRVYQTALLETDYAGLEEKLAAFEAALRQGPVRVTTPAGTDIGFEVGDRPVTRQDGDASAARAAMARNLIDREVELPAGAARVSPLLETVEGSIAFPSAMWGGERVEGLVLRFEGGRVVEVAAASGRDGVLAEMEAGGEAASTFRELAVGLNPLLAIPEGEEWIPYYGYGGGVVRLSLGDNTELGGSVGGGYVRWNFFTDATVTVGGEEWVRDGRLVGAGAS
;
A
#
# COMPACT_ATOMS: atom_id res chain seq x y z
N MET A 1 55.21 -17.88 73.99
CA MET A 1 53.92 -17.63 74.68
C MET A 1 52.86 -18.60 74.13
N SER A 2 51.60 -18.52 74.56
CA SER A 2 50.50 -19.47 74.24
C SER A 2 50.39 -19.80 72.74
N ARG A 3 50.13 -21.05 72.29
CA ARG A 3 49.05 -22.03 72.59
C ARG A 3 47.67 -21.59 72.07
N ARG A 4 46.78 -22.46 71.56
CA ARG A 4 46.83 -23.82 70.92
C ARG A 4 45.37 -24.31 70.73
N LEU A 5 45.04 -25.01 69.63
CA LEU A 5 43.80 -25.82 69.45
C LEU A 5 42.48 -25.01 69.56
N ALA A 6 41.23 -25.49 69.39
CA ALA A 6 40.57 -26.77 68.99
C ALA A 6 39.16 -26.43 68.43
N LEU A 7 38.33 -27.29 67.83
CA LEU A 7 38.39 -28.72 67.42
C LEU A 7 37.98 -28.76 65.90
N SER A 8 37.27 -29.69 65.23
CA SER A 8 36.66 -31.03 65.40
C SER A 8 36.70 -31.72 64.00
N CYS A 9 36.81 -33.03 63.76
CA CYS A 9 36.05 -34.23 64.18
C CYS A 9 34.58 -34.24 63.69
N CYS A 10 34.11 -35.24 62.92
CA CYS A 10 34.55 -36.65 62.78
C CYS A 10 34.58 -37.22 61.34
N LEU A 11 35.25 -38.37 61.17
CA LEU A 11 35.12 -39.28 60.02
C LEU A 11 33.87 -40.17 60.17
N SER A 12 33.33 -40.70 59.05
CA SER A 12 33.35 -42.15 58.73
C SER A 12 32.73 -42.49 57.37
N LEU A 13 33.16 -43.61 56.80
CA LEU A 13 32.61 -44.24 55.59
C LEU A 13 31.33 -45.03 55.93
N ILE A 14 30.52 -45.39 54.92
CA ILE A 14 30.27 -46.80 54.51
C ILE A 14 29.47 -46.87 53.19
N ALA A 15 29.45 -48.07 52.58
CA ALA A 15 29.03 -48.39 51.22
C ALA A 15 27.52 -48.24 50.90
N ALA A 16 27.21 -48.31 49.60
CA ALA A 16 25.86 -48.22 49.04
C ALA A 16 25.11 -49.57 49.02
N SER A 17 23.77 -49.53 48.97
CA SER A 17 22.97 -50.27 47.97
C SER A 17 21.47 -49.94 48.01
N TRP A 18 20.89 -49.79 46.81
CA TRP A 18 19.49 -50.12 46.40
C TRP A 18 18.30 -49.75 47.31
N ALA A 19 17.43 -48.85 46.82
CA ALA A 19 16.06 -49.15 46.33
C ALA A 19 15.09 -47.95 46.45
N CYS A 20 14.06 -47.94 45.59
CA CYS A 20 12.86 -47.08 45.58
C CYS A 20 13.06 -45.56 45.39
N ALA A 21 12.51 -45.06 44.28
CA ALA A 21 12.11 -43.65 44.11
C ALA A 21 10.80 -43.36 44.91
N PRO A 22 10.34 -42.10 44.96
CA PRO A 22 9.50 -41.65 43.85
C PRO A 22 9.97 -40.34 43.19
N GLU A 23 9.47 -40.10 41.99
CA GLU A 23 9.68 -38.84 41.26
C GLU A 23 8.92 -37.67 41.88
N SER A 24 9.54 -36.49 41.84
CA SER A 24 8.83 -35.23 41.61
C SER A 24 9.76 -34.34 40.79
N ALA A 25 9.36 -34.06 39.55
CA ALA A 25 10.02 -33.08 38.71
C ALA A 25 9.31 -31.74 38.90
N ASP A 26 10.07 -30.65 39.00
CA ASP A 26 9.49 -29.32 38.84
C ASP A 26 9.10 -29.14 37.37
N ASP A 27 7.80 -29.13 37.09
CA ASP A 27 7.25 -28.74 35.80
C ASP A 27 7.48 -27.23 35.60
N ALA A 28 8.69 -26.88 35.18
CA ALA A 28 9.03 -25.59 34.58
C ALA A 28 8.35 -25.48 33.21
N GLN A 29 7.02 -25.41 33.24
CA GLN A 29 6.14 -25.44 32.08
C GLN A 29 6.34 -24.16 31.28
N ALA A 30 7.23 -24.21 30.29
CA ALA A 30 7.51 -23.11 29.40
C ALA A 30 6.19 -22.67 28.74
N ALA A 31 5.77 -21.44 29.03
CA ALA A 31 4.53 -20.90 28.50
C ALA A 31 4.64 -20.88 26.97
N THR A 32 3.86 -21.74 26.31
CA THR A 32 3.62 -21.64 24.86
C THR A 32 3.17 -20.20 24.60
N PRO A 33 3.80 -19.45 23.68
CA PRO A 33 3.29 -18.14 23.32
C PRO A 33 1.83 -18.29 22.92
N ALA A 34 0.96 -17.46 23.50
CA ALA A 34 -0.44 -17.47 23.14
C ALA A 34 -0.53 -17.25 21.62
N ALA A 35 -1.36 -18.04 20.93
CA ALA A 35 -1.60 -17.82 19.52
C ALA A 35 -2.08 -16.38 19.34
N GLU A 36 -1.37 -15.60 18.52
CA GLU A 36 -1.71 -14.20 18.32
C GLU A 36 -3.16 -14.09 17.80
N PRO A 37 -3.92 -13.09 18.27
CA PRO A 37 -5.28 -12.89 17.78
C PRO A 37 -5.24 -12.66 16.27
N GLY A 38 -6.10 -13.38 15.55
CA GLY A 38 -6.29 -13.16 14.12
C GLY A 38 -6.90 -11.79 13.84
N LEU A 39 -6.95 -11.45 12.55
CA LEU A 39 -7.56 -10.20 12.08
C LEU A 39 -9.02 -10.08 12.55
N ASP A 40 -9.40 -8.90 13.04
CA ASP A 40 -10.77 -8.55 13.42
C ASP A 40 -11.56 -8.21 12.15
N LEU A 41 -12.06 -9.25 11.49
CA LEU A 41 -12.78 -9.11 10.23
C LEU A 41 -14.13 -8.38 10.38
N GLU A 42 -14.72 -8.36 11.58
CA GLU A 42 -15.94 -7.58 11.86
C GLU A 42 -15.62 -6.09 11.93
N ALA A 43 -14.57 -5.69 12.64
CA ALA A 43 -14.11 -4.31 12.68
C ALA A 43 -13.58 -3.83 11.31
N VAL A 44 -12.85 -4.68 10.57
CA VAL A 44 -12.40 -4.39 9.20
C VAL A 44 -13.59 -4.15 8.27
N ALA A 45 -14.59 -5.05 8.25
CA ALA A 45 -15.79 -4.86 7.43
C ALA A 45 -16.57 -3.59 7.82
N GLY A 46 -16.73 -3.34 9.13
CA GLY A 46 -17.37 -2.13 9.64
C GLY A 46 -16.65 -0.84 9.22
N MET A 47 -15.32 -0.81 9.27
CA MET A 47 -14.53 0.33 8.82
C MET A 47 -14.66 0.54 7.30
N LEU A 48 -14.57 -0.51 6.48
CA LEU A 48 -14.74 -0.42 5.03
C LEU A 48 -16.10 0.17 4.65
N VAL A 49 -17.19 -0.26 5.32
CA VAL A 49 -18.52 0.32 5.14
C VAL A 49 -18.60 1.77 5.60
N ALA A 50 -17.98 2.11 6.75
CA ALA A 50 -17.90 3.48 7.26
C ALA A 50 -17.03 4.43 6.41
N ARG A 51 -16.18 3.90 5.52
CA ARG A 51 -15.40 4.70 4.55
C ARG A 51 -16.07 4.85 3.18
N MET A 52 -16.98 3.93 2.79
CA MET A 52 -17.83 4.10 1.59
C MET A 52 -18.89 5.22 1.72
N ASP A 53 -19.25 5.62 2.94
CA ASP A 53 -20.31 6.59 3.26
C ASP A 53 -21.58 6.41 2.41
N LEU A 54 -22.10 5.18 2.44
CA LEU A 54 -23.16 4.73 1.53
C LEU A 54 -24.44 5.54 1.70
N GLN A 55 -24.92 6.08 0.59
CA GLN A 55 -26.22 6.74 0.52
C GLN A 55 -27.33 5.71 0.25
N PRO A 56 -28.55 5.88 0.79
CA PRO A 56 -29.62 4.89 0.62
C PRO A 56 -29.95 4.59 -0.84
N GLY A 57 -29.80 3.33 -1.24
CA GLY A 57 -30.01 2.84 -2.61
C GLY A 57 -28.75 2.71 -3.47
N GLU A 58 -27.57 3.13 -3.00
CA GLU A 58 -26.32 2.95 -3.75
C GLU A 58 -25.96 1.47 -3.92
N ARG A 59 -25.64 1.07 -5.15
CA ARG A 59 -25.42 -0.31 -5.55
C ARG A 59 -23.95 -0.68 -5.38
N VAL A 60 -23.67 -1.65 -4.50
CA VAL A 60 -22.32 -2.05 -4.11
C VAL A 60 -21.98 -3.43 -4.66
N LEU A 61 -20.90 -3.52 -5.44
CA LEU A 61 -20.34 -4.78 -5.94
C LEU A 61 -19.04 -5.13 -5.21
N LEU A 62 -18.91 -6.35 -4.71
CA LEU A 62 -17.65 -6.86 -4.19
C LEU A 62 -16.87 -7.58 -5.31
N VAL A 63 -15.59 -7.29 -5.47
CA VAL A 63 -14.68 -7.98 -6.40
C VAL A 63 -13.65 -8.75 -5.58
N GLY A 64 -13.75 -10.07 -5.56
CA GLY A 64 -12.99 -10.98 -4.70
C GLY A 64 -12.21 -12.04 -5.47
N GLN A 65 -11.83 -13.12 -4.77
CA GLN A 65 -11.12 -14.26 -5.35
C GLN A 65 -11.92 -15.58 -5.21
N GLY A 66 -12.80 -15.70 -4.20
CA GLY A 66 -13.62 -16.90 -3.99
C GLY A 66 -12.86 -18.10 -3.40
N TRP A 67 -11.58 -17.91 -3.08
CA TRP A 67 -10.76 -18.82 -2.30
C TRP A 67 -9.65 -18.05 -1.57
N GLY A 68 -9.62 -18.10 -0.23
CA GLY A 68 -8.57 -17.47 0.57
C GLY A 68 -9.06 -17.00 1.94
N ARG A 69 -8.17 -16.37 2.72
CA ARG A 69 -8.52 -15.88 4.07
C ARG A 69 -9.49 -14.69 4.07
N TRP A 70 -9.64 -14.02 2.92
CA TRP A 70 -10.42 -12.78 2.79
C TRP A 70 -11.87 -12.99 2.35
N ASP A 71 -12.25 -14.18 1.88
CA ASP A 71 -13.66 -14.47 1.56
C ASP A 71 -14.56 -14.37 2.80
N ALA A 72 -14.01 -14.49 4.00
CA ALA A 72 -14.71 -14.27 5.26
C ALA A 72 -15.19 -12.82 5.46
N LEU A 73 -14.61 -11.82 4.76
CA LEU A 73 -15.17 -10.46 4.73
C LEU A 73 -16.43 -10.36 3.86
N VAL A 74 -16.60 -11.22 2.84
CA VAL A 74 -17.70 -11.13 1.88
C VAL A 74 -19.08 -11.14 2.55
N PRO A 75 -19.44 -12.07 3.47
CA PRO A 75 -20.73 -12.00 4.16
C PRO A 75 -20.85 -10.76 5.06
N LEU A 76 -19.79 -10.38 5.78
CA LEU A 76 -19.79 -9.25 6.71
C LEU A 76 -19.98 -7.91 5.99
N LEU A 77 -19.31 -7.71 4.85
CA LEU A 77 -19.47 -6.54 3.99
C LEU A 77 -20.88 -6.46 3.40
N ARG A 78 -21.46 -7.59 2.97
CA ARG A 78 -22.84 -7.61 2.42
C ARG A 78 -23.89 -7.28 3.47
N GLU A 79 -23.73 -7.78 4.70
CA GLU A 79 -24.59 -7.39 5.83
C GLU A 79 -24.42 -5.90 6.17
N GLY A 80 -23.18 -5.40 6.23
CA GLY A 80 -22.89 -3.99 6.48
C GLY A 80 -23.42 -3.04 5.40
N VAL A 81 -23.32 -3.39 4.12
CA VAL A 81 -23.92 -2.67 2.98
C VAL A 81 -25.43 -2.57 3.15
N ALA A 82 -26.10 -3.69 3.43
CA ALA A 82 -27.56 -3.70 3.64
C ALA A 82 -27.98 -2.91 4.89
N ALA A 83 -27.20 -2.97 5.98
CA ALA A 83 -27.44 -2.21 7.20
C ALA A 83 -27.24 -0.69 7.00
N ALA A 84 -26.32 -0.28 6.13
CA ALA A 84 -26.14 1.11 5.70
C ALA A 84 -27.21 1.59 4.69
N GLY A 85 -28.08 0.70 4.21
CA GLY A 85 -29.12 1.01 3.23
C GLY A 85 -28.67 0.98 1.76
N GLY A 86 -27.47 0.46 1.48
CA GLY A 86 -27.01 0.15 0.13
C GLY A 86 -27.69 -1.10 -0.45
N VAL A 87 -27.55 -1.27 -1.77
CA VAL A 87 -28.05 -2.42 -2.53
C VAL A 87 -26.89 -3.37 -2.81
N ASP A 88 -26.90 -4.53 -2.17
CA ASP A 88 -25.97 -5.64 -2.39
C ASP A 88 -26.09 -6.20 -3.83
N LEU A 89 -25.06 -5.98 -4.66
CA LEU A 89 -24.90 -6.61 -5.97
C LEU A 89 -24.14 -7.94 -5.91
N GLY A 90 -23.92 -8.50 -4.72
CA GLY A 90 -23.20 -9.76 -4.52
C GLY A 90 -21.69 -9.59 -4.66
N ALA A 91 -21.01 -10.71 -4.95
CA ALA A 91 -19.58 -10.73 -5.19
C ALA A 91 -19.23 -11.51 -6.46
N VAL A 92 -18.23 -11.03 -7.19
CA VAL A 92 -17.66 -11.69 -8.38
C VAL A 92 -16.14 -11.79 -8.28
N ASP A 93 -15.55 -12.76 -9.00
CA ASP A 93 -14.12 -12.74 -9.26
C ASP A 93 -13.75 -11.76 -10.39
N VAL A 94 -12.46 -11.60 -10.66
CA VAL A 94 -11.99 -10.74 -11.77
C VAL A 94 -12.48 -11.21 -13.15
N HIS A 95 -12.85 -12.47 -13.30
CA HIS A 95 -13.38 -13.04 -14.55
C HIS A 95 -14.91 -12.93 -14.66
N GLY A 96 -15.58 -12.28 -13.70
CA GLY A 96 -17.03 -12.09 -13.68
C GLY A 96 -17.82 -13.30 -13.17
N ALA A 97 -17.16 -14.33 -12.62
CA ALA A 97 -17.83 -15.47 -12.01
C ALA A 97 -18.35 -15.11 -10.61
N VAL A 98 -19.64 -15.37 -10.37
CA VAL A 98 -20.32 -15.09 -9.10
C VAL A 98 -19.83 -16.03 -7.99
N LEU A 99 -19.44 -15.48 -6.84
CA LEU A 99 -18.99 -16.27 -5.68
C LEU A 99 -20.14 -17.05 -5.05
N GLU A 100 -19.85 -18.25 -4.52
CA GLU A 100 -20.86 -19.13 -3.92
C GLU A 100 -21.62 -18.43 -2.78
N GLY A 101 -22.96 -18.56 -2.77
CA GLY A 101 -23.83 -17.90 -1.79
C GLY A 101 -24.00 -16.38 -1.96
N THR A 102 -23.40 -15.77 -2.98
CA THR A 102 -23.46 -14.31 -3.21
C THR A 102 -24.38 -13.87 -4.35
N ALA A 103 -25.06 -14.81 -5.01
CA ALA A 103 -25.86 -14.58 -6.20
C ALA A 103 -26.87 -13.41 -6.06
N PRO A 104 -26.66 -12.28 -6.75
CA PRO A 104 -27.57 -11.15 -6.72
C PRO A 104 -28.78 -11.39 -7.62
N THR A 105 -29.93 -10.84 -7.26
CA THR A 105 -31.13 -10.88 -8.11
C THR A 105 -30.98 -9.95 -9.31
N GLY A 106 -30.67 -10.52 -10.48
CA GLY A 106 -30.69 -9.85 -11.79
C GLY A 106 -29.38 -9.18 -12.22
N PHE A 107 -28.49 -8.79 -11.30
CA PHE A 107 -27.19 -8.20 -11.68
C PHE A 107 -26.26 -9.20 -12.39
N ALA A 108 -26.27 -10.46 -11.94
CA ALA A 108 -25.47 -11.54 -12.53
C ALA A 108 -25.81 -11.79 -14.02
N ASP A 109 -27.06 -11.58 -14.44
CA ASP A 109 -27.49 -11.73 -15.83
C ASP A 109 -26.79 -10.70 -16.75
N GLY A 110 -26.46 -9.52 -16.23
CA GLY A 110 -25.69 -8.50 -16.94
C GLY A 110 -24.21 -8.87 -17.15
N LEU A 111 -23.61 -9.63 -16.23
CA LEU A 111 -22.24 -10.12 -16.35
C LEU A 111 -22.12 -11.43 -17.14
N ALA A 112 -23.21 -12.20 -17.25
CA ALA A 112 -23.29 -13.44 -18.05
C ALA A 112 -23.12 -13.23 -19.56
N SER A 113 -23.16 -11.97 -20.03
CA SER A 113 -22.77 -11.56 -21.39
C SER A 113 -21.28 -11.72 -21.69
N GLY A 114 -20.43 -11.79 -20.66
CA GLY A 114 -18.98 -11.69 -20.80
C GLY A 114 -18.49 -10.25 -21.09
N PRO A 115 -17.19 -10.08 -21.39
CA PRO A 115 -16.54 -8.78 -21.50
C PRO A 115 -17.25 -7.74 -22.36
N ASP A 116 -17.87 -8.14 -23.47
CA ASP A 116 -18.53 -7.24 -24.42
C ASP A 116 -19.75 -6.51 -23.83
N GLY A 117 -20.40 -7.07 -22.80
CA GLY A 117 -21.54 -6.45 -22.11
C GLY A 117 -21.22 -5.90 -20.72
N TRP A 118 -20.04 -6.19 -20.16
CA TRP A 118 -19.66 -5.78 -18.82
C TRP A 118 -19.67 -4.25 -18.62
N ALA A 119 -19.41 -3.46 -19.65
CA ALA A 119 -19.45 -1.99 -19.55
C ALA A 119 -20.87 -1.45 -19.21
N GLU A 120 -21.93 -2.08 -19.74
CA GLU A 120 -23.32 -1.70 -19.42
C GLU A 120 -23.69 -2.12 -17.99
N ALA A 121 -23.30 -3.33 -17.58
CA ALA A 121 -23.57 -3.84 -16.24
C ALA A 121 -22.78 -3.08 -15.15
N LEU A 122 -21.48 -2.86 -15.36
CA LEU A 122 -20.58 -2.22 -14.39
C LEU A 122 -20.74 -0.69 -14.36
N GLY A 123 -21.24 -0.05 -15.43
CA GLY A 123 -21.80 1.31 -15.35
C GLY A 123 -23.04 1.41 -14.45
N GLY A 124 -23.61 0.26 -14.05
CA GLY A 124 -24.64 0.11 -13.02
C GLY A 124 -24.12 -0.12 -11.59
N VAL A 125 -22.83 0.06 -11.33
CA VAL A 125 -22.22 -0.04 -9.98
C VAL A 125 -21.94 1.37 -9.46
N ASP A 126 -22.47 1.71 -8.27
CA ASP A 126 -22.21 3.01 -7.64
C ASP A 126 -20.96 2.96 -6.77
N VAL A 127 -20.69 1.80 -6.14
CA VAL A 127 -19.43 1.50 -5.41
C VAL A 127 -18.93 0.10 -5.73
N ALA A 128 -17.67 -0.03 -6.11
CA ALA A 128 -16.98 -1.32 -6.12
C ALA A 128 -16.07 -1.44 -4.88
N VAL A 129 -15.97 -2.64 -4.30
CA VAL A 129 -14.98 -2.96 -3.26
C VAL A 129 -14.07 -4.06 -3.79
N LYS A 130 -12.82 -3.71 -4.13
CA LYS A 130 -11.82 -4.69 -4.53
C LYS A 130 -11.12 -5.26 -3.31
N LEU A 131 -11.22 -6.57 -3.11
CA LEU A 131 -10.67 -7.31 -1.98
C LEU A 131 -9.26 -7.87 -2.29
N PRO A 132 -8.44 -8.19 -1.27
CA PRO A 132 -7.11 -8.73 -1.50
C PRO A 132 -7.18 -10.13 -2.13
N GLY A 133 -6.39 -10.35 -3.19
CA GLY A 133 -6.44 -11.56 -4.01
C GLY A 133 -7.21 -11.38 -5.33
N ALA A 134 -8.04 -10.35 -5.48
CA ALA A 134 -8.72 -10.04 -6.75
C ALA A 134 -7.76 -9.42 -7.80
N VAL A 135 -6.67 -10.11 -8.14
CA VAL A 135 -5.58 -9.59 -8.99
C VAL A 135 -5.90 -9.79 -10.48
N PRO A 136 -5.91 -8.73 -11.30
CA PRO A 136 -5.96 -8.83 -12.77
C PRO A 136 -4.86 -9.74 -13.35
N ASP A 137 -5.23 -10.68 -14.22
CA ASP A 137 -4.26 -11.45 -15.00
C ASP A 137 -3.64 -10.56 -16.11
N PRO A 138 -2.31 -10.34 -16.17
CA PRO A 138 -1.67 -9.59 -17.25
C PRO A 138 -1.89 -10.18 -18.65
N ALA A 139 -2.15 -11.49 -18.77
CA ALA A 139 -2.38 -12.17 -20.04
C ALA A 139 -3.83 -12.05 -20.56
N VAL A 140 -4.77 -11.67 -19.69
CA VAL A 140 -6.18 -11.41 -20.06
C VAL A 140 -6.33 -9.93 -20.44
N PRO A 141 -6.90 -9.58 -21.61
CA PRO A 141 -7.01 -8.19 -22.04
C PRO A 141 -8.10 -7.40 -21.30
N THR A 142 -9.18 -8.08 -20.87
CA THR A 142 -10.35 -7.46 -20.22
C THR A 142 -10.82 -8.31 -19.06
N ASP A 143 -10.92 -7.69 -17.87
CA ASP A 143 -11.44 -8.28 -16.64
C ASP A 143 -12.39 -7.27 -15.96
N VAL A 144 -13.13 -7.70 -14.93
CA VAL A 144 -14.10 -6.87 -14.21
C VAL A 144 -13.48 -5.59 -13.63
N TYR A 145 -12.26 -5.66 -13.09
CA TYR A 145 -11.56 -4.50 -12.53
C TYR A 145 -11.11 -3.54 -13.63
N ARG A 146 -10.57 -4.03 -14.75
CA ARG A 146 -10.21 -3.19 -15.91
C ARG A 146 -11.43 -2.44 -16.47
N VAL A 147 -12.60 -3.07 -16.54
CA VAL A 147 -13.83 -2.39 -16.99
C VAL A 147 -14.37 -1.41 -15.93
N LEU A 148 -14.30 -1.73 -14.63
CA LEU A 148 -14.61 -0.77 -13.57
C LEU A 148 -13.70 0.48 -13.66
N GLN A 149 -12.40 0.31 -13.92
CA GLN A 149 -11.46 1.40 -14.13
C GLN A 149 -11.86 2.29 -15.32
N ASP A 150 -12.41 1.72 -16.39
CA ASP A 150 -12.96 2.50 -17.52
C ASP A 150 -14.27 3.24 -17.17
N VAL A 151 -15.13 2.66 -16.31
CA VAL A 151 -16.29 3.36 -15.75
C VAL A 151 -15.86 4.56 -14.89
N LEU A 152 -14.82 4.39 -14.06
CA LEU A 152 -14.22 5.49 -13.29
C LEU A 152 -13.61 6.57 -14.20
N ARG A 153 -12.92 6.20 -15.29
CA ARG A 153 -12.43 7.13 -16.33
C ARG A 153 -13.58 7.89 -17.02
N GLY A 154 -14.73 7.24 -17.18
CA GLY A 154 -15.99 7.85 -17.64
C GLY A 154 -16.61 8.83 -16.63
N GLY A 155 -16.04 8.97 -15.44
CA GLY A 155 -16.50 9.87 -14.38
C GLY A 155 -17.57 9.28 -13.46
N GLN A 156 -17.94 8.01 -13.66
CA GLN A 156 -19.03 7.31 -12.96
C GLN A 156 -18.50 6.38 -11.86
N GLY A 157 -19.31 6.12 -10.84
CA GLY A 157 -18.97 5.22 -9.73
C GLY A 157 -17.77 5.67 -8.88
N ARG A 158 -17.38 4.80 -7.95
CA ARG A 158 -16.15 4.88 -7.15
C ARG A 158 -15.71 3.49 -6.70
N THR A 159 -14.43 3.33 -6.39
CA THR A 159 -13.86 2.05 -5.91
C THR A 159 -13.21 2.26 -4.54
N VAL A 160 -13.57 1.42 -3.57
CA VAL A 160 -12.71 1.13 -2.42
C VAL A 160 -11.74 0.04 -2.84
N HIS A 161 -10.46 0.37 -2.86
CA HIS A 161 -9.41 -0.58 -3.14
C HIS A 161 -8.82 -1.06 -1.81
N PHE A 162 -9.42 -2.12 -1.27
CA PHE A 162 -8.93 -2.77 -0.06
C PHE A 162 -7.79 -3.74 -0.42
N HIS A 163 -6.60 -3.18 -0.63
CA HIS A 163 -5.39 -3.98 -0.79
C HIS A 163 -4.94 -4.53 0.58
N TRP A 164 -4.31 -5.69 0.57
CA TRP A 164 -3.57 -6.22 1.71
C TRP A 164 -2.40 -7.02 1.15
N ALA A 165 -1.42 -6.27 0.67
CA ALA A 165 -0.27 -6.69 -0.13
C ALA A 165 0.79 -5.56 -0.09
N GLY A 166 1.82 -5.60 -0.94
CA GLY A 166 2.74 -4.47 -1.07
C GLY A 166 3.66 -4.26 0.14
N LYS A 167 3.97 -5.34 0.87
CA LYS A 167 5.10 -5.38 1.80
C LYS A 167 6.36 -5.56 0.96
N THR A 168 7.34 -4.65 1.06
CA THR A 168 8.48 -4.63 0.14
C THR A 168 9.79 -4.42 0.90
N SER A 169 10.87 -5.11 0.52
CA SER A 169 12.21 -4.85 1.07
C SER A 169 12.74 -3.47 0.64
N PHE A 170 13.77 -2.97 1.32
CA PHE A 170 14.48 -1.77 0.85
C PHE A 170 15.20 -1.96 -0.51
N GLU A 171 15.27 -3.21 -1.02
CA GLU A 171 15.81 -3.56 -2.34
C GLU A 171 14.71 -3.81 -3.40
N MET A 172 13.50 -3.32 -3.15
CA MET A 172 12.33 -3.40 -4.04
C MET A 172 11.81 -4.84 -4.31
N GLU A 173 12.12 -5.81 -3.45
CA GLU A 173 11.57 -7.18 -3.55
C GLU A 173 10.24 -7.29 -2.78
N GLU A 174 9.19 -7.87 -3.37
CA GLU A 174 7.94 -8.12 -2.64
C GLU A 174 8.11 -9.26 -1.62
N LEU A 175 7.67 -9.01 -0.39
CA LEU A 175 7.84 -9.89 0.75
C LEU A 175 6.50 -10.54 1.17
N PRO A 176 6.51 -11.80 1.64
CA PRO A 176 5.31 -12.42 2.17
C PRO A 176 4.82 -11.69 3.42
N LEU A 177 3.49 -11.58 3.53
CA LEU A 177 2.83 -11.06 4.72
C LEU A 177 2.92 -12.04 5.89
N ASP A 178 2.99 -11.48 7.09
CA ASP A 178 3.12 -12.15 8.37
C ASP A 178 2.27 -11.43 9.43
N ALA A 179 2.22 -11.99 10.64
CA ALA A 179 1.43 -11.44 11.74
C ALA A 179 1.81 -9.99 12.10
N LEU A 180 3.08 -9.59 11.90
CA LEU A 180 3.50 -8.20 12.12
C LEU A 180 2.90 -7.26 11.06
N ALA A 181 3.00 -7.60 9.77
CA ALA A 181 2.38 -6.80 8.72
C ALA A 181 0.85 -6.74 8.88
N ASP A 182 0.20 -7.86 9.26
CA ASP A 182 -1.23 -7.91 9.56
C ASP A 182 -1.63 -6.97 10.71
N ARG A 183 -0.87 -6.94 11.81
CA ARG A 183 -1.10 -5.97 12.90
C ARG A 183 -0.92 -4.52 12.44
N VAL A 184 0.16 -4.21 11.73
CA VAL A 184 0.44 -2.85 11.22
C VAL A 184 -0.69 -2.37 10.30
N TYR A 185 -1.11 -3.21 9.36
CA TYR A 185 -2.16 -2.84 8.40
C TYR A 185 -3.54 -2.74 9.08
N GLN A 186 -3.82 -3.57 10.11
CA GLN A 186 -5.06 -3.48 10.89
C GLN A 186 -5.11 -2.23 11.77
N THR A 187 -4.06 -1.92 12.54
CA THR A 187 -3.96 -0.67 13.30
C THR A 187 -4.06 0.53 12.36
N ALA A 188 -3.39 0.51 11.21
CA ALA A 188 -3.54 1.58 10.21
C ALA A 188 -4.96 1.69 9.62
N LEU A 189 -5.71 0.59 9.45
CA LEU A 189 -7.09 0.67 8.98
C LEU A 189 -8.05 1.19 10.06
N LEU A 190 -7.93 0.67 11.28
CA LEU A 190 -8.93 0.84 12.34
C LEU A 190 -8.67 2.02 13.29
N GLU A 191 -7.41 2.42 13.46
CA GLU A 191 -6.99 3.42 14.47
C GLU A 191 -6.49 4.74 13.85
N THR A 192 -6.49 4.87 12.52
CA THR A 192 -6.15 6.13 11.83
C THR A 192 -7.17 7.22 12.15
N ASP A 193 -6.68 8.39 12.59
CA ASP A 193 -7.48 9.61 12.58
C ASP A 193 -7.66 10.08 11.12
N TYR A 194 -8.74 9.60 10.50
CA TYR A 194 -9.10 9.95 9.13
C TYR A 194 -9.38 11.45 8.93
N ALA A 195 -9.77 12.19 9.98
CA ALA A 195 -9.98 13.64 9.88
C ALA A 195 -8.64 14.38 9.88
N GLY A 196 -7.74 14.06 10.84
CA GLY A 196 -6.38 14.60 10.86
C GLY A 196 -5.56 14.24 9.61
N LEU A 197 -5.80 13.05 9.03
CA LEU A 197 -5.20 12.64 7.76
C LEU A 197 -5.74 13.46 6.56
N GLU A 198 -7.03 13.76 6.51
CA GLU A 198 -7.65 14.62 5.48
C GLU A 198 -7.09 16.04 5.54
N GLU A 199 -7.04 16.65 6.74
CA GLU A 199 -6.49 17.99 6.97
C GLU A 199 -5.01 18.06 6.56
N LYS A 200 -4.22 17.03 6.90
CA LYS A 200 -2.80 16.91 6.53
C LYS A 200 -2.60 16.79 5.01
N LEU A 201 -3.40 15.97 4.35
CA LEU A 201 -3.35 15.81 2.89
C LEU A 201 -3.83 17.07 2.16
N ALA A 202 -4.82 17.79 2.70
CA ALA A 202 -5.24 19.10 2.21
C ALA A 202 -4.11 20.14 2.34
N ALA A 203 -3.47 20.20 3.50
CA ALA A 203 -2.36 21.11 3.76
C ALA A 203 -1.15 20.82 2.84
N PHE A 204 -0.85 19.55 2.58
CA PHE A 204 0.21 19.16 1.64
C PHE A 204 -0.15 19.53 0.18
N GLU A 205 -1.38 19.29 -0.30
CA GLU A 205 -1.81 19.80 -1.61
C GLU A 205 -1.69 21.33 -1.69
N ALA A 206 -2.10 22.04 -0.63
CA ALA A 206 -1.99 23.49 -0.57
C ALA A 206 -0.53 23.98 -0.61
N ALA A 207 0.42 23.25 -0.01
CA ALA A 207 1.84 23.56 -0.08
C ALA A 207 2.43 23.29 -1.48
N LEU A 208 2.10 22.14 -2.09
CA LEU A 208 2.56 21.77 -3.44
C LEU A 208 2.20 22.81 -4.52
N ARG A 209 1.10 23.54 -4.30
CA ARG A 209 0.61 24.62 -5.18
C ARG A 209 1.33 25.97 -4.99
N GLN A 210 2.07 26.16 -3.90
CA GLN A 210 2.65 27.45 -3.49
C GLN A 210 4.14 27.60 -3.79
N GLY A 211 4.86 26.52 -4.08
CA GLY A 211 6.28 26.59 -4.39
C GLY A 211 6.85 25.29 -4.97
N PRO A 212 8.12 25.31 -5.41
CA PRO A 212 8.78 24.14 -5.97
C PRO A 212 8.94 23.05 -4.91
N VAL A 213 8.85 21.81 -5.36
CA VAL A 213 9.25 20.62 -4.62
C VAL A 213 10.73 20.38 -4.86
N ARG A 214 11.43 19.92 -3.82
CA ARG A 214 12.75 19.30 -3.93
C ARG A 214 12.78 18.02 -3.10
N VAL A 215 13.32 16.94 -3.66
CA VAL A 215 13.55 15.67 -2.96
C VAL A 215 15.03 15.35 -3.00
N THR A 216 15.60 15.02 -1.84
CA THR A 216 17.01 14.65 -1.69
C THR A 216 17.20 13.36 -0.88
N THR A 217 18.26 12.60 -1.15
CA THR A 217 18.67 11.44 -0.32
C THR A 217 20.18 11.48 -0.03
N PRO A 218 20.64 10.88 1.09
CA PRO A 218 22.05 10.59 1.34
C PRO A 218 22.76 9.85 0.20
N ALA A 219 22.04 9.03 -0.58
CA ALA A 219 22.57 8.31 -1.75
C ALA A 219 22.85 9.20 -2.99
N GLY A 220 22.43 10.47 -2.97
CA GLY A 220 22.69 11.43 -4.05
C GLY A 220 21.52 11.70 -4.99
N THR A 221 20.28 11.35 -4.61
CA THR A 221 19.10 11.98 -5.22
C THR A 221 19.12 13.48 -4.91
N ASP A 222 18.88 14.29 -5.92
CA ASP A 222 18.64 15.72 -5.83
C ASP A 222 17.82 16.12 -7.07
N ILE A 223 16.49 16.12 -6.92
CA ILE A 223 15.53 16.37 -8.00
C ILE A 223 14.51 17.44 -7.56
N GLY A 224 14.17 18.35 -8.47
CA GLY A 224 13.19 19.41 -8.24
C GLY A 224 12.16 19.52 -9.36
N PHE A 225 10.97 20.01 -9.03
CA PHE A 225 9.85 20.22 -9.96
C PHE A 225 8.74 21.10 -9.36
N GLU A 226 7.85 21.61 -10.20
CA GLU A 226 6.63 22.31 -9.81
C GLU A 226 5.37 21.46 -10.08
N VAL A 227 4.34 21.65 -9.24
CA VAL A 227 3.05 20.96 -9.38
C VAL A 227 1.99 21.83 -10.06
N GLY A 228 1.98 23.15 -9.79
CA GLY A 228 0.96 24.05 -10.36
C GLY A 228 -0.47 23.59 -10.06
N ASP A 229 -1.32 23.53 -11.09
CA ASP A 229 -2.72 23.10 -10.98
C ASP A 229 -2.99 21.60 -11.22
N ARG A 230 -1.92 20.80 -11.35
CA ARG A 230 -2.01 19.34 -11.57
C ARG A 230 -2.86 18.66 -10.48
N PRO A 231 -3.55 17.54 -10.78
CA PRO A 231 -4.36 16.85 -9.79
C PRO A 231 -3.47 16.10 -8.80
N VAL A 232 -3.45 16.58 -7.56
CA VAL A 232 -2.93 15.83 -6.41
C VAL A 232 -4.04 14.90 -5.94
N THR A 233 -3.78 13.59 -5.93
CA THR A 233 -4.70 12.62 -5.36
C THR A 233 -4.40 12.48 -3.88
N ARG A 234 -5.44 12.66 -3.07
CA ARG A 234 -5.38 12.50 -1.62
C ARG A 234 -5.98 11.14 -1.29
N GLN A 235 -5.15 10.18 -0.90
CA GLN A 235 -5.60 8.91 -0.33
C GLN A 235 -5.88 9.12 1.16
N ASP A 236 -6.95 9.89 1.40
CA ASP A 236 -7.47 10.35 2.68
C ASP A 236 -8.42 9.33 3.33
N GLY A 237 -8.85 8.32 2.58
CA GLY A 237 -9.78 7.29 3.05
C GLY A 237 -11.26 7.69 2.96
N ASP A 238 -11.59 8.85 2.38
CA ASP A 238 -12.98 9.24 2.11
C ASP A 238 -13.45 8.63 0.79
N ALA A 239 -14.05 7.44 0.84
CA ALA A 239 -14.65 6.81 -0.34
C ALA A 239 -16.15 7.17 -0.50
N SER A 240 -16.57 8.38 -0.11
CA SER A 240 -17.94 8.87 -0.28
C SER A 240 -18.29 9.25 -1.73
N ALA A 241 -19.59 9.31 -2.01
CA ALA A 241 -20.11 9.90 -3.25
C ALA A 241 -19.72 11.38 -3.40
N ALA A 242 -19.57 12.11 -2.28
CA ALA A 242 -19.18 13.52 -2.26
C ALA A 242 -17.72 13.72 -2.69
N ARG A 243 -16.79 12.90 -2.20
CA ARG A 243 -15.38 12.89 -2.65
C ARG A 243 -15.28 12.53 -4.14
N ALA A 244 -15.99 11.50 -4.58
CA ALA A 244 -16.00 11.05 -5.97
C ALA A 244 -16.60 12.10 -6.94
N ALA A 245 -17.54 12.93 -6.49
CA ALA A 245 -18.08 14.03 -7.28
C ALA A 245 -17.07 15.17 -7.53
N MET A 246 -16.04 15.30 -6.68
CA MET A 246 -14.95 16.28 -6.82
C MET A 246 -13.73 15.75 -7.60
N ALA A 247 -13.74 14.47 -7.97
CA ALA A 247 -12.57 13.75 -8.47
C ALA A 247 -12.09 14.24 -9.86
N ARG A 248 -10.83 14.70 -9.92
CA ARG A 248 -10.22 15.30 -11.12
C ARG A 248 -9.53 14.30 -12.05
N ASN A 249 -9.24 13.10 -11.56
CA ASN A 249 -8.65 12.02 -12.35
C ASN A 249 -9.26 10.65 -11.95
N LEU A 250 -8.60 9.56 -12.35
CA LEU A 250 -9.01 8.19 -12.07
C LEU A 250 -8.80 7.82 -10.59
N ILE A 251 -7.61 8.09 -10.06
CA ILE A 251 -7.21 7.73 -8.69
C ILE A 251 -8.01 8.52 -7.64
N ASP A 252 -8.50 9.73 -7.93
CA ASP A 252 -9.47 10.43 -7.07
C ASP A 252 -10.83 9.72 -6.91
N ARG A 253 -11.14 8.71 -7.75
CA ARG A 253 -12.32 7.82 -7.61
C ARG A 253 -11.96 6.44 -7.04
N GLU A 254 -10.68 6.16 -6.82
CA GLU A 254 -10.20 4.88 -6.30
C GLU A 254 -9.47 5.10 -4.98
N VAL A 255 -10.18 4.88 -3.88
CA VAL A 255 -9.71 5.15 -2.53
C VAL A 255 -9.07 3.89 -1.96
N GLU A 256 -7.77 3.97 -1.73
CA GLU A 256 -6.95 2.86 -1.25
C GLU A 256 -7.02 2.78 0.28
N LEU A 257 -7.30 1.58 0.80
CA LEU A 257 -7.40 1.32 2.25
C LEU A 257 -6.49 0.14 2.64
N PRO A 258 -5.57 0.30 3.62
CA PRO A 258 -5.41 1.46 4.52
C PRO A 258 -4.91 2.75 3.84
N ALA A 259 -5.44 3.90 4.29
CA ALA A 259 -5.18 5.21 3.70
C ALA A 259 -3.80 5.79 4.09
N GLY A 260 -3.30 6.79 3.34
CA GLY A 260 -2.14 7.55 3.81
C GLY A 260 -1.32 8.40 2.83
N ALA A 261 -1.48 8.27 1.51
CA ALA A 261 -0.58 8.91 0.55
C ALA A 261 -1.18 10.14 -0.15
N ALA A 262 -0.37 11.18 -0.32
CA ALA A 262 -0.54 12.13 -1.41
C ALA A 262 0.21 11.61 -2.65
N ARG A 263 -0.38 11.66 -3.84
CA ARG A 263 0.26 11.28 -5.11
C ARG A 263 0.03 12.38 -6.15
N VAL A 264 1.03 12.71 -6.95
CA VAL A 264 0.91 13.73 -8.00
C VAL A 264 1.88 13.48 -9.15
N SER A 265 1.38 13.66 -10.38
CA SER A 265 2.23 13.76 -11.57
C SER A 265 2.50 15.25 -11.85
N PRO A 266 3.74 15.75 -11.69
CA PRO A 266 4.07 17.18 -11.74
C PRO A 266 4.03 17.76 -13.17
N LEU A 267 4.39 19.04 -13.31
CA LEU A 267 4.69 19.65 -14.61
C LEU A 267 6.01 19.08 -15.12
N LEU A 268 5.96 18.13 -16.07
CA LEU A 268 7.14 17.39 -16.53
C LEU A 268 8.24 18.32 -17.05
N GLU A 269 7.87 19.40 -17.74
CA GLU A 269 8.77 20.44 -18.24
C GLU A 269 9.56 21.20 -17.17
N THR A 270 9.27 20.97 -15.88
CA THR A 270 9.99 21.53 -14.71
C THR A 270 10.82 20.50 -13.96
N VAL A 271 10.74 19.21 -14.32
CA VAL A 271 11.41 18.11 -13.61
C VAL A 271 12.88 18.03 -14.03
N GLU A 272 13.75 18.48 -13.14
CA GLU A 272 15.20 18.66 -13.36
C GLU A 272 16.00 18.05 -12.20
N GLY A 273 17.14 17.42 -12.51
CA GLY A 273 18.08 16.90 -11.51
C GLY A 273 18.37 15.41 -11.65
N SER A 274 18.61 14.72 -10.53
CA SER A 274 19.02 13.31 -10.51
C SER A 274 18.29 12.50 -9.44
N ILE A 275 18.03 11.22 -9.73
CA ILE A 275 17.55 10.24 -8.75
C ILE A 275 18.57 9.11 -8.64
N ALA A 276 19.07 8.86 -7.44
CA ALA A 276 19.89 7.70 -7.07
C ALA A 276 18.98 6.61 -6.49
N PHE A 277 18.73 5.55 -7.27
CA PHE A 277 17.76 4.50 -6.95
C PHE A 277 18.32 3.47 -5.97
N PRO A 278 17.46 2.83 -5.14
CA PRO A 278 17.84 1.63 -4.39
C PRO A 278 18.29 0.52 -5.35
N SER A 279 19.19 -0.34 -4.87
CA SER A 279 19.60 -1.56 -5.58
C SER A 279 18.38 -2.45 -5.81
N ALA A 280 18.15 -2.87 -7.06
CA ALA A 280 16.91 -3.56 -7.46
C ALA A 280 17.12 -4.37 -8.74
N MET A 281 16.12 -5.18 -9.11
CA MET A 281 16.10 -5.90 -10.39
C MET A 281 15.58 -5.00 -11.53
N TRP A 282 16.33 -4.83 -12.62
CA TRP A 282 15.87 -4.16 -13.85
C TRP A 282 16.16 -5.05 -15.07
N GLY A 283 15.19 -5.23 -15.97
CA GLY A 283 15.36 -6.02 -17.20
C GLY A 283 15.73 -7.50 -16.98
N GLY A 284 15.60 -8.01 -15.75
CA GLY A 284 16.08 -9.33 -15.35
C GLY A 284 17.51 -9.37 -14.77
N GLU A 285 18.21 -8.23 -14.71
CA GLU A 285 19.53 -8.09 -14.07
C GLU A 285 19.42 -7.41 -12.70
N ARG A 286 20.34 -7.73 -11.78
CA ARG A 286 20.51 -6.97 -10.52
C ARG A 286 21.35 -5.73 -10.80
N VAL A 287 20.84 -4.57 -10.39
CA VAL A 287 21.45 -3.25 -10.63
C VAL A 287 21.78 -2.60 -9.30
N GLU A 288 22.95 -1.96 -9.21
CA GLU A 288 23.44 -1.29 -8.01
C GLU A 288 24.02 0.09 -8.35
N GLY A 289 23.83 1.06 -7.46
CA GLY A 289 24.33 2.43 -7.64
C GLY A 289 23.77 3.14 -8.88
N LEU A 290 22.53 2.85 -9.26
CA LEU A 290 21.85 3.45 -10.41
C LEU A 290 21.52 4.92 -10.14
N VAL A 291 21.99 5.80 -11.02
CA VAL A 291 21.60 7.20 -11.08
C VAL A 291 21.01 7.50 -12.45
N LEU A 292 19.78 8.03 -12.46
CA LEU A 292 19.15 8.60 -13.65
C LEU A 292 19.14 10.12 -13.54
N ARG A 293 19.53 10.81 -14.62
CA ARG A 293 19.48 12.27 -14.72
C ARG A 293 18.32 12.70 -15.61
N PHE A 294 17.59 13.73 -15.18
CA PHE A 294 16.39 14.24 -15.82
C PHE A 294 16.59 15.67 -16.33
N GLU A 295 16.13 15.92 -17.55
CA GLU A 295 15.88 17.26 -18.13
C GLU A 295 14.46 17.24 -18.70
N GLY A 296 13.63 18.23 -18.38
CA GLY A 296 12.22 18.29 -18.80
C GLY A 296 11.42 17.01 -18.51
N GLY A 297 11.72 16.34 -17.38
CA GLY A 297 11.04 15.11 -16.94
C GLY A 297 11.41 13.85 -17.72
N ARG A 298 12.38 13.92 -18.63
CA ARG A 298 12.88 12.76 -19.39
C ARG A 298 14.26 12.36 -18.93
N VAL A 299 14.52 11.05 -18.89
CA VAL A 299 15.84 10.48 -18.62
C VAL A 299 16.77 10.84 -19.77
N VAL A 300 17.80 11.63 -19.48
CA VAL A 300 18.84 12.04 -20.44
C VAL A 300 20.20 11.39 -20.18
N GLU A 301 20.37 10.75 -19.01
CA GLU A 301 21.60 10.04 -18.65
C GLU A 301 21.29 8.83 -17.75
N VAL A 302 21.97 7.71 -18.00
CA VAL A 302 21.84 6.45 -17.26
C VAL A 302 23.24 5.98 -16.84
N ALA A 303 23.52 6.07 -15.54
CA ALA A 303 24.76 5.60 -14.91
C ALA A 303 24.44 4.55 -13.84
N ALA A 304 25.24 3.48 -13.74
CA ALA A 304 25.13 2.49 -12.67
C ALA A 304 26.50 1.87 -12.38
N ALA A 305 26.69 1.33 -11.18
CA ALA A 305 27.91 0.59 -10.83
C ALA A 305 27.91 -0.83 -11.40
N SER A 306 26.73 -1.45 -11.51
CA SER A 306 26.49 -2.78 -12.08
C SER A 306 25.09 -2.83 -12.73
N GLY A 307 24.82 -3.80 -13.63
CA GLY A 307 23.47 -4.04 -14.19
C GLY A 307 22.91 -2.96 -15.14
N ARG A 308 23.76 -2.05 -15.64
CA ARG A 308 23.32 -0.92 -16.50
C ARG A 308 22.57 -1.36 -17.76
N ASP A 309 22.94 -2.48 -18.35
CA ASP A 309 22.37 -2.92 -19.63
C ASP A 309 20.96 -3.50 -19.45
N GLY A 310 20.67 -4.13 -18.30
CA GLY A 310 19.30 -4.46 -17.87
C GLY A 310 18.38 -3.23 -17.74
N VAL A 311 18.89 -2.11 -17.21
CA VAL A 311 18.13 -0.84 -17.15
C VAL A 311 17.76 -0.35 -18.55
N LEU A 312 18.72 -0.37 -19.48
CA LEU A 312 18.48 0.07 -20.87
C LEU A 312 17.53 -0.88 -21.62
N ALA A 313 17.63 -2.19 -21.40
CA ALA A 313 16.72 -3.16 -21.99
C ALA A 313 15.28 -2.99 -21.50
N GLU A 314 15.09 -2.68 -20.21
CA GLU A 314 13.76 -2.38 -19.65
C GLU A 314 13.20 -1.05 -20.18
N MET A 315 14.05 -0.01 -20.30
CA MET A 315 13.65 1.28 -20.87
C MET A 315 13.24 1.19 -22.35
N GLU A 316 13.99 0.44 -23.16
CA GLU A 316 13.62 0.18 -24.57
C GLU A 316 12.29 -0.59 -24.66
N ALA A 317 12.08 -1.60 -23.80
CA ALA A 317 10.86 -2.41 -23.79
C ALA A 317 9.61 -1.63 -23.31
N GLY A 318 9.77 -0.71 -22.35
CA GLY A 318 8.70 0.17 -21.86
C GLY A 318 8.53 1.48 -22.64
N GLY A 319 9.39 1.73 -23.64
CA GLY A 319 9.31 2.87 -24.55
C GLY A 319 9.39 4.24 -23.86
N GLU A 320 8.66 5.22 -24.42
CA GLU A 320 8.68 6.61 -23.95
C GLU A 320 8.33 6.74 -22.46
N ALA A 321 7.36 5.96 -21.99
CA ALA A 321 6.92 5.96 -20.60
C ALA A 321 8.07 5.57 -19.64
N ALA A 322 8.85 4.53 -19.97
CA ALA A 322 9.94 4.06 -19.11
C ALA A 322 11.12 5.03 -18.98
N SER A 323 11.25 5.97 -19.92
CA SER A 323 12.25 7.05 -19.87
C SER A 323 11.67 8.38 -19.36
N THR A 324 10.48 8.37 -18.72
CA THR A 324 9.78 9.59 -18.28
C THR A 324 9.39 9.51 -16.80
N PHE A 325 9.58 10.62 -16.07
CA PHE A 325 9.14 10.78 -14.70
C PHE A 325 7.60 10.71 -14.60
N ARG A 326 7.10 9.90 -13.67
CA ARG A 326 5.67 9.60 -13.53
C ARG A 326 5.01 10.40 -12.42
N GLU A 327 5.45 10.17 -11.19
CA GLU A 327 4.82 10.67 -9.97
C GLU A 327 5.84 10.95 -8.87
N LEU A 328 5.52 11.97 -8.07
CA LEU A 328 5.85 11.98 -6.66
C LEU A 328 4.70 11.32 -5.90
N ALA A 329 5.00 10.48 -4.92
CA ALA A 329 4.09 10.24 -3.82
C ALA A 329 4.80 10.39 -2.47
N VAL A 330 4.07 10.82 -1.46
CA VAL A 330 4.55 10.95 -0.08
C VAL A 330 3.53 10.29 0.84
N GLY A 331 3.97 9.29 1.59
CA GLY A 331 3.17 8.69 2.66
C GLY A 331 3.16 9.60 3.89
N LEU A 332 1.96 9.86 4.41
CA LEU A 332 1.68 10.82 5.49
C LEU A 332 0.89 10.20 6.65
N ASN A 333 0.48 8.93 6.56
CA ASN A 333 -0.12 8.20 7.69
C ASN A 333 0.96 7.63 8.62
N PRO A 334 1.09 8.11 9.88
CA PRO A 334 2.10 7.62 10.81
C PRO A 334 1.91 6.17 11.24
N LEU A 335 0.69 5.60 11.18
CA LEU A 335 0.42 4.21 11.55
C LEU A 335 0.89 3.20 10.49
N LEU A 336 1.17 3.67 9.27
CA LEU A 336 1.84 2.89 8.21
C LEU A 336 3.36 3.18 8.13
N ALA A 337 3.94 3.94 9.06
CA ALA A 337 5.40 4.15 9.07
C ALA A 337 6.17 2.83 9.23
N ILE A 338 7.40 2.77 8.73
CA ILE A 338 8.28 1.59 8.86
C ILE A 338 8.45 1.26 10.36
N PRO A 339 8.10 0.06 10.83
CA PRO A 339 8.19 -0.27 12.25
C PRO A 339 9.63 -0.23 12.78
N GLU A 340 9.80 0.13 14.04
CA GLU A 340 11.14 0.29 14.63
C GLU A 340 11.91 -1.05 14.67
N GLY A 341 13.02 -1.11 13.93
CA GLY A 341 13.87 -2.29 13.82
C GLY A 341 13.61 -3.18 12.59
N GLU A 342 12.62 -2.84 11.76
CA GLU A 342 12.28 -3.58 10.54
C GLU A 342 12.91 -2.97 9.27
N GLU A 343 13.33 -3.81 8.32
CA GLU A 343 13.93 -3.41 7.04
C GLU A 343 12.99 -3.62 5.84
N TRP A 344 11.69 -3.39 6.06
CA TRP A 344 10.64 -3.47 5.03
C TRP A 344 9.66 -2.31 5.10
N ILE A 345 9.07 -2.02 3.94
CA ILE A 345 8.17 -0.90 3.66
C ILE A 345 6.73 -1.39 3.75
N PRO A 346 5.89 -0.79 4.62
CA PRO A 346 4.46 -1.07 4.65
C PRO A 346 3.74 -0.60 3.38
N TYR A 347 2.80 -1.43 2.92
CA TYR A 347 1.68 -1.09 2.05
C TYR A 347 2.05 -0.11 0.91
N TYR A 348 2.79 -0.60 -0.09
CA TYR A 348 3.20 0.11 -1.31
C TYR A 348 3.87 1.48 -1.08
N GLY A 349 4.45 1.74 0.10
CA GLY A 349 5.09 3.03 0.43
C GLY A 349 4.10 4.17 0.70
N TYR A 350 2.94 3.88 1.27
CA TYR A 350 1.95 4.89 1.73
C TYR A 350 2.22 5.33 3.18
N GLY A 351 3.21 4.70 3.82
CA GLY A 351 3.65 4.95 5.18
C GLY A 351 4.29 6.30 5.43
N GLY A 352 4.02 6.86 6.62
CA GLY A 352 4.54 8.15 7.06
C GLY A 352 6.04 8.30 6.88
N GLY A 353 6.45 9.16 5.95
CA GLY A 353 7.85 9.47 5.63
C GLY A 353 8.46 8.64 4.49
N VAL A 354 7.76 7.62 3.98
CA VAL A 354 8.17 6.91 2.76
C VAL A 354 7.81 7.78 1.54
N VAL A 355 8.79 7.95 0.65
CA VAL A 355 8.64 8.73 -0.58
C VAL A 355 8.70 7.80 -1.78
N ARG A 356 7.92 8.11 -2.82
CA ARG A 356 7.98 7.41 -4.11
C ARG A 356 8.34 8.38 -5.22
N LEU A 357 9.32 7.98 -6.04
CA LEU A 357 9.68 8.66 -7.28
C LEU A 357 9.61 7.61 -8.40
N SER A 358 8.57 7.71 -9.23
CA SER A 358 8.19 6.65 -10.16
C SER A 358 8.56 7.00 -11.62
N LEU A 359 8.75 5.97 -12.44
CA LEU A 359 8.82 6.07 -13.90
C LEU A 359 7.56 5.51 -14.55
N GLY A 360 7.22 5.97 -15.76
CA GLY A 360 6.12 5.39 -16.55
C GLY A 360 4.88 6.24 -16.77
N ASP A 361 3.81 5.53 -17.16
CA ASP A 361 2.50 6.05 -17.54
C ASP A 361 1.85 6.83 -16.40
N ASN A 362 1.57 8.10 -16.66
CA ASN A 362 1.01 9.04 -15.68
C ASN A 362 -0.45 9.43 -15.97
N THR A 363 -1.13 8.73 -16.88
CA THR A 363 -2.52 9.06 -17.28
C THR A 363 -3.54 8.87 -16.16
N GLU A 364 -3.37 7.89 -15.26
CA GLU A 364 -4.23 7.72 -14.08
C GLU A 364 -4.20 8.95 -13.15
N LEU A 365 -3.04 9.63 -13.11
CA LEU A 365 -2.78 10.87 -12.38
C LEU A 365 -3.10 12.11 -13.24
N GLY A 366 -3.90 11.95 -14.30
CA GLY A 366 -4.30 13.02 -15.22
C GLY A 366 -3.15 13.58 -16.07
N GLY A 367 -2.02 12.88 -16.18
CA GLY A 367 -0.90 13.23 -17.07
C GLY A 367 -1.13 12.85 -18.54
N SER A 368 -0.18 13.22 -19.39
CA SER A 368 -0.26 13.06 -20.86
C SER A 368 0.63 11.94 -21.41
N VAL A 369 1.47 11.31 -20.59
CA VAL A 369 2.38 10.25 -21.01
C VAL A 369 1.70 8.91 -20.75
N GLY A 370 1.17 8.34 -21.82
CA GLY A 370 0.65 6.98 -21.84
C GLY A 370 1.72 5.95 -22.24
N GLY A 371 1.44 4.67 -22.00
CA GLY A 371 2.28 3.56 -22.44
C GLY A 371 2.13 2.27 -21.62
N GLY A 372 1.36 2.29 -20.53
CA GLY A 372 1.11 1.13 -19.66
C GLY A 372 2.29 0.68 -18.78
N TYR A 373 3.53 0.94 -19.17
CA TYR A 373 4.70 0.74 -18.30
C TYR A 373 4.60 1.62 -17.06
N VAL A 374 4.76 1.04 -15.87
CA VAL A 374 4.82 1.74 -14.58
C VAL A 374 5.88 1.08 -13.73
N ARG A 375 6.79 1.88 -13.15
CA ARG A 375 7.79 1.42 -12.18
C ARG A 375 7.81 2.32 -10.96
N TRP A 376 7.23 1.83 -9.87
CA TRP A 376 7.33 2.47 -8.56
C TRP A 376 8.71 2.20 -7.94
N ASN A 377 9.27 3.21 -7.26
CA ASN A 377 10.53 3.11 -6.52
C ASN A 377 10.34 3.80 -5.19
N PHE A 378 10.76 3.17 -4.10
CA PHE A 378 10.52 3.64 -2.75
C PHE A 378 11.82 4.13 -2.11
N PHE A 379 11.73 5.24 -1.37
CA PHE A 379 12.87 5.90 -0.73
C PHE A 379 12.53 6.08 0.76
N THR A 380 13.36 5.47 1.60
CA THR A 380 13.15 5.35 3.06
C THR A 380 14.05 6.26 3.88
N ASP A 381 14.92 7.03 3.22
CA ASP A 381 15.87 7.99 3.78
C ASP A 381 15.71 9.40 3.17
N ALA A 382 14.64 9.63 2.42
CA ALA A 382 14.43 10.87 1.66
C ALA A 382 14.05 12.06 2.56
N THR A 383 14.49 13.24 2.14
CA THR A 383 14.01 14.54 2.64
C THR A 383 13.19 15.20 1.53
N VAL A 384 11.99 15.70 1.88
CA VAL A 384 11.05 16.37 0.96
C VAL A 384 10.81 17.79 1.44
N THR A 385 11.22 18.76 0.63
CA THR A 385 11.01 20.19 0.84
C THR A 385 9.99 20.71 -0.18
N VAL A 386 9.03 21.52 0.27
CA VAL A 386 8.04 22.18 -0.59
C VAL A 386 8.01 23.66 -0.22
N GLY A 387 8.32 24.54 -1.18
CA GLY A 387 8.35 26.01 -0.95
C GLY A 387 9.38 26.49 0.10
N GLY A 388 10.27 25.61 0.57
CA GLY A 388 11.21 25.87 1.67
C GLY A 388 10.82 25.27 3.02
N GLU A 389 9.64 24.67 3.16
CA GLU A 389 9.26 23.88 4.34
C GLU A 389 9.54 22.39 4.12
N GLU A 390 10.14 21.71 5.10
CA GLU A 390 10.33 20.26 5.07
C GLU A 390 9.11 19.54 5.64
N TRP A 391 8.61 18.56 4.88
CA TRP A 391 7.48 17.69 5.25
C TRP A 391 7.94 16.29 5.64
N VAL A 392 9.03 15.84 5.01
CA VAL A 392 9.78 14.63 5.37
C VAL A 392 11.24 15.04 5.54
N ARG A 393 11.91 14.53 6.56
CA ARG A 393 13.36 14.61 6.74
C ARG A 393 13.90 13.22 7.08
N ASP A 394 14.89 12.76 6.33
CA ASP A 394 15.58 11.49 6.54
C ASP A 394 14.60 10.30 6.74
N GLY A 395 13.58 10.22 5.89
CA GLY A 395 12.53 9.18 5.93
C GLY A 395 11.48 9.35 7.02
N ARG A 396 11.43 10.49 7.74
CA ARG A 396 10.51 10.73 8.86
C ARG A 396 9.67 11.98 8.64
N LEU A 397 8.40 11.91 9.02
CA LEU A 397 7.50 13.07 9.01
C LEU A 397 8.02 14.18 9.94
N VAL A 398 7.99 15.43 9.46
CA VAL A 398 8.40 16.64 10.19
C VAL A 398 7.49 17.82 9.85
N GLY A 399 7.52 18.88 10.65
CA GLY A 399 6.73 20.10 10.40
C GLY A 399 5.23 19.81 10.32
N ALA A 400 4.55 20.42 9.34
CA ALA A 400 3.14 20.13 9.03
C ALA A 400 2.87 18.68 8.59
N GLY A 401 3.90 17.92 8.20
CA GLY A 401 3.79 16.48 7.94
C GLY A 401 3.64 15.65 9.23
N ALA A 402 4.18 16.12 10.36
CA ALA A 402 4.20 15.39 11.63
C ALA A 402 3.00 15.67 12.54
N SER A 403 2.38 16.85 12.43
CA SER A 403 1.24 17.31 13.27
C SER A 403 0.00 16.44 13.14
#